data_AF-A0A6M5YYX2-F1
#
_entry.id   AF-A0A6M5YYX2-F1
#
_cell.length_a   1.000
_cell.length_b   1.000
_cell.length_c   1.000
_cell.angle_alpha   90.00
_cell.angle_beta   90.00
_cell.angle_gamma   90.00
#
_symmetry.space_group_name_H-M   'P 1'
#
loop_
_entity.id
_entity.type
_entity.pdbx_description
1 polymer ?
#
loop_
_entity_poly.entity_id
_entity_poly.type
_entity_poly.pdbx_seq_one_letter_code
_entity_poly.pdbx_strand_id
1 'polypeptide(L)'
;MTPDYAAATTTAALFDTSAAAKLLLTGPDAPMFLGNLSTNDIKNLPLGGGCEAYFCDPRAKVKFQAWVYHVRLGDGRHAMWVETTPGRNTELVQYLDRYLISEQVEIADRTADFAQLHLAGPNAPEVLSSALGDTVPALPEFAHMERTFGSDAPTALAGPVSGTSRDLACSIHRRDQLGLPGFDLVCLTDVADGVKRVLTAAGATPGSAATFETLRIEAGAPVFGKDIDDTRFVMEVGYAPRAVSYAKGCFLGQEPIVMARDRAGHVNRAFLGLRVLDGGPLPAGTKLFRDGQEVGLVTSSCDSPRLGAPVALAYLKWKHQEPGTRMEAETATGKQAVEVLGLPPVKSVPGNACFCITLPQRAPQLAFGRTVSTGHGACRTTCSATLPSSTRARPPRPCVPMHTRSACRSRAAAMISSAGDPIRTSARGCRFSSFSAAIRCASPSLPASVSSDRSTAGVGVGMTASGSARTASGTTCSSTSSAENFSASSAAYRTAGRA
;
A
#
# COMPACT_ATOMS: atom_id res chain seq x y z
N MET A 1 6.33 22.83 18.14
CA MET A 1 6.43 22.22 16.80
C MET A 1 7.88 21.81 16.59
N THR A 2 8.15 20.56 16.21
CA THR A 2 9.52 20.06 15.99
C THR A 2 10.00 20.40 14.57
N PRO A 3 11.33 20.46 14.32
CA PRO A 3 11.86 20.80 13.00
C PRO A 3 11.48 19.81 11.89
N ASP A 4 11.43 18.52 12.22
CA ASP A 4 11.03 17.45 11.30
C ASP A 4 9.54 17.49 10.94
N TYR A 5 8.66 17.82 11.90
CA TYR A 5 7.25 18.04 11.63
C TYR A 5 7.04 19.27 10.73
N ALA A 6 7.78 20.35 10.99
CA ALA A 6 7.75 21.54 10.14
C ALA A 6 8.21 21.18 8.71
N ALA A 7 9.31 20.44 8.56
CA ALA A 7 9.78 19.97 7.26
C ALA A 7 8.75 19.07 6.54
N ALA A 8 8.15 18.09 7.23
CA ALA A 8 7.12 17.23 6.64
C ALA A 8 5.90 18.02 6.12
N THR A 9 5.50 19.08 6.84
CA THR A 9 4.29 19.86 6.50
C THR A 9 4.53 21.03 5.56
N THR A 10 5.79 21.46 5.34
CA THR A 10 6.14 22.65 4.53
C THR A 10 7.16 22.40 3.42
N THR A 11 7.98 21.35 3.51
CA THR A 11 8.99 20.97 2.53
C THR A 11 8.95 19.45 2.29
N ALA A 12 9.92 18.69 2.82
CA ALA A 12 9.92 17.23 2.81
C ALA A 12 10.70 16.67 4.01
N ALA A 13 10.17 15.60 4.60
CA ALA A 13 10.83 14.82 5.64
C ALA A 13 11.00 13.35 5.23
N LEU A 14 12.07 12.71 5.70
CA LEU A 14 12.43 11.33 5.40
C LEU A 14 12.40 10.48 6.69
N PHE A 15 11.51 9.49 6.73
CA PHE A 15 11.33 8.61 7.87
C PHE A 15 11.85 7.21 7.56
N ASP A 16 12.52 6.57 8.52
CA ASP A 16 12.88 5.16 8.38
C ASP A 16 11.67 4.27 8.73
N THR A 17 11.18 3.51 7.76
CA THR A 17 10.06 2.57 7.88
C THR A 17 10.49 1.14 7.56
N SER A 18 11.81 0.86 7.59
CA SER A 18 12.41 -0.43 7.19
C SER A 18 11.83 -1.61 7.95
N ALA A 19 11.41 -1.41 9.21
CA ALA A 19 10.76 -2.42 10.05
C ALA A 19 9.44 -2.99 9.48
N ALA A 20 8.80 -2.36 8.49
CA ALA A 20 7.62 -2.91 7.82
C ALA A 20 7.94 -4.30 7.21
N ALA A 21 7.07 -5.28 7.47
CA ALA A 21 7.26 -6.64 6.97
C ALA A 21 7.02 -6.70 5.46
N LYS A 22 7.88 -7.42 4.74
CA LYS A 22 7.93 -7.46 3.27
C LYS A 22 7.97 -8.90 2.80
N LEU A 23 6.98 -9.33 2.02
CA LEU A 23 6.94 -10.64 1.38
C LEU A 23 7.00 -10.48 -0.14
N LEU A 24 7.69 -11.40 -0.81
CA LEU A 24 7.66 -11.55 -2.25
C LEU A 24 6.92 -12.85 -2.59
N LEU A 25 5.88 -12.77 -3.43
CA LEU A 25 5.17 -13.94 -3.93
C LEU A 25 5.41 -14.10 -5.44
N THR A 26 5.94 -15.27 -5.81
CA THR A 26 6.25 -15.66 -7.20
C THR A 26 5.38 -16.83 -7.65
N GLY A 27 5.24 -17.00 -8.97
CA GLY A 27 4.45 -18.07 -9.58
C GLY A 27 3.18 -17.57 -10.28
N PRO A 28 2.66 -18.31 -11.27
CA PRO A 28 1.59 -17.85 -12.15
C PRO A 28 0.26 -17.61 -11.42
N ASP A 29 0.01 -18.32 -10.32
CA ASP A 29 -1.25 -18.24 -9.59
C ASP A 29 -1.27 -17.12 -8.52
N ALA A 30 -0.12 -16.49 -8.23
CA ALA A 30 0.02 -15.52 -7.14
C ALA A 30 -0.99 -14.35 -7.16
N PRO A 31 -1.31 -13.71 -8.31
CA PRO A 31 -2.32 -12.64 -8.36
C PRO A 31 -3.73 -13.15 -8.03
N MET A 32 -4.06 -14.37 -8.46
CA MET A 32 -5.37 -14.97 -8.21
C MET A 32 -5.49 -15.45 -6.76
N PHE A 33 -4.44 -16.09 -6.24
CA PHE A 33 -4.35 -16.56 -4.86
C PHE A 33 -4.52 -15.42 -3.85
N LEU A 34 -3.71 -14.36 -3.96
CA LEU A 34 -3.87 -13.14 -3.14
C LEU A 34 -5.21 -12.46 -3.40
N GLY A 35 -5.68 -12.43 -4.65
CA GLY A 35 -6.99 -11.92 -5.03
C GLY A 35 -8.14 -12.62 -4.29
N ASN A 36 -8.11 -13.95 -4.16
CA ASN A 36 -9.19 -14.71 -3.52
C ASN A 36 -9.23 -14.54 -1.99
N LEU A 37 -8.08 -14.21 -1.36
CA LEU A 37 -7.94 -14.08 0.09
C LEU A 37 -8.05 -12.64 0.63
N SER A 38 -8.08 -11.65 -0.25
CA SER A 38 -8.03 -10.23 0.11
C SER A 38 -9.29 -9.45 -0.29
N THR A 39 -9.50 -8.28 0.32
CA THR A 39 -10.64 -7.41 0.02
C THR A 39 -10.53 -6.62 -1.28
N ASN A 40 -9.35 -6.46 -1.88
CA ASN A 40 -9.13 -5.61 -3.06
C ASN A 40 -8.77 -6.40 -4.33
N ASP A 41 -8.82 -5.77 -5.50
CA ASP A 41 -8.65 -6.44 -6.80
C ASP A 41 -7.18 -6.61 -7.21
N ILE A 42 -6.46 -7.46 -6.46
CA ILE A 42 -5.05 -7.79 -6.73
C ILE A 42 -4.90 -8.50 -8.09
N LYS A 43 -5.87 -9.34 -8.46
CA LYS A 43 -5.84 -10.17 -9.68
C LYS A 43 -5.66 -9.33 -10.95
N ASN A 44 -6.32 -8.17 -11.00
CA ASN A 44 -6.34 -7.30 -12.18
C ASN A 44 -5.37 -6.10 -12.07
N LEU A 45 -4.46 -6.09 -11.09
CA LEU A 45 -3.44 -5.03 -11.00
C LEU A 45 -2.58 -5.02 -12.28
N PRO A 46 -2.43 -3.87 -12.97
CA PRO A 46 -1.42 -3.74 -14.01
C PRO A 46 -0.02 -3.80 -13.41
N LEU A 47 0.98 -4.16 -14.21
CA LEU A 47 2.38 -4.02 -13.79
C LEU A 47 2.69 -2.54 -13.51
N GLY A 48 3.39 -2.24 -12.41
CA GLY A 48 3.54 -0.86 -11.91
C GLY A 48 2.33 -0.36 -11.11
N GLY A 49 1.25 -1.13 -11.02
CA GLY A 49 0.11 -0.86 -10.15
C GLY A 49 0.26 -1.47 -8.76
N GLY A 50 -0.54 -0.99 -7.83
CA GLY A 50 -0.68 -1.55 -6.49
C GLY A 50 -1.98 -1.13 -5.83
N CYS A 51 -2.25 -1.67 -4.64
CA CYS A 51 -3.42 -1.30 -3.82
C CYS A 51 -3.23 -1.61 -2.33
N GLU A 52 -3.95 -0.89 -1.47
CA GLU A 52 -4.18 -1.32 -0.08
C GLU A 52 -5.26 -2.41 -0.05
N ALA A 53 -5.09 -3.44 0.76
CA ALA A 53 -6.06 -4.52 0.95
C ALA A 53 -6.03 -5.05 2.39
N TYR A 54 -7.13 -5.66 2.81
CA TYR A 54 -7.22 -6.42 4.06
C TYR A 54 -7.33 -7.92 3.77
N PHE A 55 -6.64 -8.74 4.55
CA PHE A 55 -6.89 -10.17 4.64
C PHE A 55 -7.81 -10.42 5.83
N CYS A 56 -8.92 -11.12 5.60
CA CYS A 56 -10.00 -11.26 6.57
C CYS A 56 -10.39 -12.71 6.80
N ASP A 57 -10.96 -13.00 7.98
CA ASP A 57 -11.63 -14.28 8.22
C ASP A 57 -13.01 -14.37 7.50
N PRO A 58 -13.70 -15.53 7.49
CA PRO A 58 -15.03 -15.65 6.89
C PRO A 58 -16.11 -14.72 7.48
N ARG A 59 -15.88 -14.17 8.68
CA ARG A 59 -16.75 -13.19 9.35
C ARG A 59 -16.33 -11.75 9.04
N ALA A 60 -15.44 -11.56 8.07
CA ALA A 60 -14.86 -10.30 7.64
C ALA A 60 -14.11 -9.54 8.76
N LYS A 61 -13.54 -10.28 9.73
CA LYS A 61 -12.65 -9.70 10.73
C LYS A 61 -11.24 -9.58 10.17
N VAL A 62 -10.64 -8.40 10.28
CA VAL A 62 -9.31 -8.11 9.73
C VAL A 62 -8.26 -8.95 10.46
N LYS A 63 -7.43 -9.70 9.73
CA LYS A 63 -6.28 -10.42 10.28
C LYS A 63 -4.94 -9.79 9.88
N PHE A 64 -4.91 -9.13 8.72
CA PHE A 64 -3.78 -8.31 8.26
C PHE A 64 -4.29 -7.13 7.42
N GLN A 65 -3.60 -6.00 7.53
CA GLN A 65 -3.62 -4.89 6.59
C GLN A 65 -2.38 -5.03 5.71
N ALA A 66 -2.50 -4.83 4.40
CA ALA A 66 -1.37 -4.95 3.49
C ALA A 66 -1.44 -3.96 2.33
N TRP A 67 -0.28 -3.68 1.75
CA TRP A 67 -0.13 -2.99 0.47
C TRP A 67 0.51 -3.96 -0.51
N VAL A 68 -0.12 -4.13 -1.68
CA VAL A 68 0.27 -5.14 -2.66
C VAL A 68 0.60 -4.46 -3.98
N TYR A 69 1.77 -4.77 -4.54
CA TYR A 69 2.31 -4.15 -5.74
C TYR A 69 2.67 -5.22 -6.77
N HIS A 70 2.31 -4.99 -8.03
CA HIS A 70 2.62 -5.89 -9.15
C HIS A 70 3.97 -5.51 -9.77
N VAL A 71 5.04 -6.16 -9.30
CA VAL A 71 6.43 -5.87 -9.66
C VAL A 71 6.94 -6.80 -10.77
N ARG A 72 8.04 -6.40 -11.42
CA ARG A 72 8.80 -7.23 -12.37
C ARG A 72 10.17 -7.52 -11.80
N LEU A 73 10.57 -8.79 -11.78
CA LEU A 73 11.89 -9.23 -11.34
C LEU A 73 12.93 -9.02 -12.46
N GLY A 74 14.21 -9.02 -12.09
CA GLY A 74 15.33 -8.82 -13.03
C GLY A 74 15.48 -9.92 -14.09
N ASP A 75 14.89 -11.10 -13.88
CA ASP A 75 14.78 -12.18 -14.86
C ASP A 75 13.55 -12.04 -15.80
N GLY A 76 12.81 -10.93 -15.67
CA GLY A 76 11.61 -10.63 -16.44
C GLY A 76 10.32 -11.25 -15.89
N ARG A 77 10.38 -12.13 -14.89
CA ARG A 77 9.17 -12.71 -14.28
C ARG A 77 8.36 -11.67 -13.52
N HIS A 78 7.06 -11.89 -13.45
CA HIS A 78 6.14 -11.08 -12.67
C HIS A 78 6.03 -11.64 -11.25
N ALA A 79 5.87 -10.76 -10.26
CA ALA A 79 5.69 -11.13 -8.86
C ALA A 79 4.79 -10.14 -8.12
N MET A 80 4.23 -10.56 -6.98
CA MET A 80 3.48 -9.69 -6.08
C MET A 80 4.38 -9.34 -4.89
N TRP A 81 4.71 -8.05 -4.73
CA TRP A 81 5.36 -7.53 -3.53
C TRP A 81 4.28 -7.15 -2.51
N VAL A 82 4.41 -7.61 -1.27
CA VAL A 82 3.40 -7.44 -0.22
C VAL A 82 4.05 -6.84 1.02
N GLU A 83 3.63 -5.65 1.39
CA GLU A 83 4.03 -4.97 2.63
C GLU A 83 2.94 -5.09 3.69
N THR A 84 3.34 -5.27 4.95
CA THR A 84 2.43 -5.32 6.11
C THR A 84 3.09 -4.72 7.36
N THR A 85 2.34 -4.65 8.45
CA THR A 85 2.77 -4.12 9.75
C THR A 85 4.06 -4.80 10.24
N PRO A 86 5.00 -4.05 10.88
CA PRO A 86 6.21 -4.62 11.46
C PRO A 86 5.97 -5.86 12.31
N GLY A 87 6.83 -6.88 12.13
CA GLY A 87 6.81 -8.13 12.90
C GLY A 87 5.64 -9.08 12.59
N ARG A 88 4.85 -8.84 11.53
CA ARG A 88 3.70 -9.68 11.12
C ARG A 88 3.98 -10.58 9.91
N ASN A 89 5.22 -10.59 9.42
CA ASN A 89 5.72 -11.44 8.33
C ASN A 89 5.42 -12.93 8.58
N THR A 90 5.84 -13.46 9.74
CA THR A 90 5.71 -14.88 10.06
C THR A 90 4.25 -15.35 10.08
N GLU A 91 3.37 -14.60 10.76
CA GLU A 91 1.95 -14.99 10.83
C GLU A 91 1.21 -14.76 9.51
N LEU A 92 1.65 -13.82 8.67
CA LEU A 92 1.09 -13.63 7.33
C LEU A 92 1.48 -14.80 6.41
N VAL A 93 2.73 -15.25 6.43
CA VAL A 93 3.16 -16.46 5.71
C VAL A 93 2.35 -17.67 6.19
N GLN A 94 2.26 -17.90 7.50
CA GLN A 94 1.44 -18.98 8.07
C GLN A 94 -0.06 -18.83 7.77
N TYR A 95 -0.56 -17.61 7.57
CA TYR A 95 -1.94 -17.37 7.20
C TYR A 95 -2.22 -17.77 5.75
N LEU A 96 -1.33 -17.38 4.84
CA LEU A 96 -1.42 -17.69 3.42
C LEU A 96 -1.22 -19.19 3.16
N ASP A 97 -0.20 -19.80 3.79
CA ASP A 97 0.15 -21.22 3.69
C ASP A 97 -1.04 -22.16 3.94
N ARG A 98 -1.92 -21.85 4.91
CA ARG A 98 -3.15 -22.63 5.16
C ARG A 98 -4.14 -22.70 4.00
N TYR A 99 -4.03 -21.80 3.03
CA TYR A 99 -4.85 -21.77 1.82
C TYR A 99 -4.08 -22.22 0.58
N LEU A 100 -2.77 -22.49 0.69
CA LEU A 100 -1.92 -22.95 -0.39
C LEU A 100 -2.05 -24.48 -0.51
N ILE A 101 -2.90 -24.96 -1.42
CA ILE A 101 -3.25 -26.38 -1.54
C ILE A 101 -2.73 -26.97 -2.85
N SER A 102 -2.88 -26.23 -3.94
CA SER A 102 -2.55 -26.69 -5.30
C SER A 102 -2.07 -25.58 -6.24
N GLU A 103 -2.14 -24.33 -5.78
CA GLU A 103 -1.75 -23.12 -6.48
C GLU A 103 -0.23 -23.08 -6.62
N GLN A 104 0.26 -22.73 -7.81
CA GLN A 104 1.68 -22.54 -8.07
C GLN A 104 2.12 -21.16 -7.57
N VAL A 105 2.33 -21.07 -6.26
CA VAL A 105 2.79 -19.87 -5.56
C VAL A 105 3.92 -20.23 -4.61
N GLU A 106 5.03 -19.50 -4.72
CA GLU A 106 6.12 -19.50 -3.75
C GLU A 106 6.03 -18.22 -2.92
N ILE A 107 6.18 -18.31 -1.60
CA ILE A 107 6.13 -17.17 -0.68
C ILE A 107 7.51 -17.04 -0.02
N ALA A 108 8.19 -15.92 -0.22
CA ALA A 108 9.46 -15.62 0.41
C ALA A 108 9.35 -14.40 1.32
N ASP A 109 9.78 -14.55 2.57
CA ASP A 109 10.02 -13.39 3.43
C ASP A 109 11.27 -12.65 2.93
N ARG A 110 11.13 -11.33 2.76
CA ARG A 110 12.15 -10.41 2.27
C ARG A 110 12.35 -9.23 3.23
N THR A 111 11.82 -9.32 4.45
CA THR A 111 11.84 -8.26 5.46
C THR A 111 13.27 -7.85 5.88
N ALA A 112 14.21 -8.81 5.97
CA ALA A 112 15.60 -8.52 6.32
C ALA A 112 16.44 -8.03 5.13
N ASP A 113 16.08 -8.44 3.91
CA ASP A 113 16.84 -8.17 2.69
C ASP A 113 16.67 -6.72 2.19
N PHE A 114 15.55 -6.08 2.55
CA PHE A 114 15.17 -4.75 2.05
C PHE A 114 14.84 -3.74 3.16
N ALA A 115 15.47 -2.56 3.07
CA ALA A 115 15.08 -1.37 3.80
C ALA A 115 13.90 -0.64 3.14
N GLN A 116 13.27 0.27 3.88
CA GLN A 116 12.18 1.11 3.38
C GLN A 116 12.24 2.49 4.01
N LEU A 117 12.18 3.53 3.19
CA LEU A 117 12.25 4.92 3.61
C LEU A 117 11.01 5.65 3.12
N HIS A 118 10.28 6.31 4.00
CA HIS A 118 9.10 7.10 3.64
C HIS A 118 9.48 8.57 3.49
N LEU A 119 9.52 9.08 2.26
CA LEU A 119 9.68 10.50 1.95
C LEU A 119 8.30 11.14 1.88
N ALA A 120 8.01 12.15 2.71
CA ALA A 120 6.70 12.81 2.75
C ALA A 120 6.80 14.33 2.89
N GLY A 121 5.92 15.04 2.20
CA GLY A 121 5.72 16.48 2.28
C GLY A 121 5.36 17.11 0.94
N PRO A 122 4.94 18.39 0.92
CA PRO A 122 4.54 19.06 -0.31
C PRO A 122 5.62 19.04 -1.40
N ASN A 123 6.90 19.08 -1.02
CA ASN A 123 8.05 19.09 -1.94
C ASN A 123 8.68 17.69 -2.15
N ALA A 124 8.03 16.62 -1.70
CA ALA A 124 8.56 15.25 -1.86
C ALA A 124 8.79 14.86 -3.34
N PRO A 125 7.91 15.21 -4.32
CA PRO A 125 8.17 14.93 -5.74
C PRO A 125 9.42 15.64 -6.29
N GLU A 126 9.65 16.89 -5.88
CA GLU A 126 10.78 17.72 -6.32
C GLU A 126 12.10 17.21 -5.73
N VAL A 127 12.12 16.90 -4.43
CA VAL A 127 13.26 16.28 -3.75
C VAL A 127 13.61 14.94 -4.40
N LEU A 128 12.60 14.11 -4.69
CA LEU A 128 12.80 12.82 -5.35
C LEU A 128 13.33 12.98 -6.78
N SER A 129 12.80 13.94 -7.55
CA SER A 129 13.28 14.24 -8.91
C SER A 129 14.73 14.76 -8.90
N SER A 130 15.06 15.67 -7.97
CA SER A 130 16.42 16.18 -7.80
C SER A 130 17.40 15.11 -7.35
N ALA A 131 16.96 14.15 -6.53
CA ALA A 131 17.78 13.02 -6.10
C ALA A 131 18.05 12.03 -7.24
N LEU A 132 17.05 11.77 -8.09
CA LEU A 132 17.17 10.89 -9.25
C LEU A 132 17.97 11.51 -10.42
N GLY A 133 17.91 12.84 -10.56
CA GLY A 133 18.43 13.55 -11.74
C GLY A 133 17.48 13.55 -12.94
N ASP A 134 16.24 13.07 -12.75
CA ASP A 134 15.19 12.97 -13.77
C ASP A 134 13.82 13.35 -13.17
N THR A 135 12.86 13.74 -14.00
CA THR A 135 11.51 14.13 -13.58
C THR A 135 10.70 12.91 -13.15
N VAL A 136 10.25 12.89 -11.89
CA VAL A 136 9.31 11.87 -11.40
C VAL A 136 7.94 12.09 -12.07
N PRO A 137 7.42 11.13 -12.88
CA PRO A 137 6.08 11.25 -13.44
C PRO A 137 5.01 11.24 -12.33
N ALA A 138 3.89 11.92 -12.56
CA ALA A 138 2.75 11.92 -11.66
C ALA A 138 2.15 10.49 -11.53
N LEU A 139 2.49 9.80 -10.45
CA LEU A 139 1.97 8.47 -10.14
C LEU A 139 0.58 8.56 -9.48
N PRO A 140 -0.39 7.71 -9.89
CA PRO A 140 -1.57 7.42 -9.08
C PRO A 140 -1.21 6.87 -7.70
N GLU A 141 -2.09 7.05 -6.72
CA GLU A 141 -1.93 6.43 -5.38
C GLU A 141 -1.76 4.90 -5.51
N PHE A 142 -0.79 4.35 -4.77
CA PHE A 142 -0.34 2.95 -4.83
C PHE A 142 0.31 2.48 -6.15
N ALA A 143 0.47 3.33 -7.17
CA ALA A 143 1.35 2.99 -8.29
C ALA A 143 2.83 3.03 -7.87
N HIS A 144 3.69 2.33 -8.61
CA HIS A 144 5.13 2.28 -8.35
C HIS A 144 5.97 2.33 -9.62
N MET A 145 7.26 2.63 -9.45
CA MET A 145 8.27 2.58 -10.51
C MET A 145 9.62 2.11 -9.95
N GLU A 146 10.39 1.39 -10.78
CA GLU A 146 11.79 1.09 -10.48
C GLU A 146 12.69 2.24 -10.95
N ARG A 147 13.67 2.63 -10.13
CA ARG A 147 14.67 3.67 -10.44
C ARG A 147 16.02 3.36 -9.79
N THR A 148 17.08 3.92 -10.36
CA THR A 148 18.44 3.92 -9.79
C THR A 148 18.85 5.36 -9.51
N PHE A 149 19.25 5.66 -8.27
CA PHE A 149 19.85 6.96 -7.98
C PHE A 149 21.29 7.02 -8.54
N GLY A 150 21.57 8.03 -9.36
CA GLY A 150 22.93 8.36 -9.81
C GLY A 150 23.42 7.72 -11.11
N SER A 151 22.56 7.24 -12.01
CA SER A 151 23.00 6.75 -13.34
C SER A 151 23.61 7.84 -14.23
N ASP A 152 23.17 9.10 -14.08
CA ASP A 152 23.53 10.22 -14.97
C ASP A 152 23.88 11.53 -14.21
N ALA A 153 24.06 11.46 -12.89
CA ALA A 153 24.41 12.65 -12.08
C ALA A 153 25.89 13.03 -12.29
N PRO A 154 26.22 14.32 -12.54
CA PRO A 154 27.62 14.75 -12.63
C PRO A 154 28.33 14.52 -11.31
N THR A 155 29.40 13.72 -11.34
CA THR A 155 30.16 13.23 -10.17
C THR A 155 30.95 14.36 -9.48
N ALA A 156 30.25 15.27 -8.80
CA ALA A 156 30.81 16.54 -8.37
C ALA A 156 30.40 17.01 -6.96
N LEU A 157 29.96 16.14 -6.04
CA LEU A 157 29.94 16.47 -4.60
C LEU A 157 29.92 15.28 -3.61
N ALA A 158 30.74 14.24 -3.83
CA ALA A 158 31.04 13.25 -2.79
C ALA A 158 32.46 12.68 -2.96
N GLY A 159 33.17 12.47 -1.85
CA GLY A 159 34.45 11.75 -1.84
C GLY A 159 34.27 10.27 -2.22
N PRO A 160 35.38 9.51 -2.35
CA PRO A 160 35.33 8.13 -2.81
C PRO A 160 34.41 7.27 -1.94
N VAL A 161 33.28 6.84 -2.52
CA VAL A 161 32.46 5.78 -1.95
C VAL A 161 33.28 4.51 -2.04
N SER A 162 34.00 4.19 -0.96
CA SER A 162 34.80 2.97 -0.81
C SER A 162 33.90 1.75 -0.59
N GLY A 163 33.10 1.47 -1.61
CA GLY A 163 32.25 0.31 -1.78
C GLY A 163 31.92 0.25 -3.26
N THR A 164 32.03 -0.93 -3.85
CA THR A 164 31.69 -1.17 -5.27
C THR A 164 30.42 -0.40 -5.65
N SER A 165 30.46 0.35 -6.74
CA SER A 165 29.32 1.12 -7.26
C SER A 165 28.15 0.19 -7.60
N ARG A 166 27.39 -0.17 -6.57
CA ARG A 166 26.06 -0.72 -6.71
C ARG A 166 25.17 0.46 -6.98
N ASP A 167 24.61 0.45 -8.19
CA ASP A 167 23.41 1.19 -8.54
C ASP A 167 22.48 1.23 -7.33
N LEU A 168 22.16 2.45 -6.87
CA LEU A 168 21.24 2.69 -5.75
C LEU A 168 19.80 2.42 -6.23
N ALA A 169 19.54 1.16 -6.59
CA ALA A 169 18.28 0.70 -7.15
C ALA A 169 17.20 0.64 -6.07
N CYS A 170 16.06 1.26 -6.37
CA CYS A 170 14.91 1.37 -5.48
C CYS A 170 13.62 1.14 -6.28
N SER A 171 12.69 0.40 -5.69
CA SER A 171 11.27 0.53 -6.07
C SER A 171 10.68 1.70 -5.31
N ILE A 172 9.99 2.60 -6.01
CA ILE A 172 9.41 3.83 -5.49
C ILE A 172 7.89 3.66 -5.53
N HIS A 173 7.27 3.53 -4.37
CA HIS A 173 5.83 3.32 -4.22
C HIS A 173 5.13 4.63 -3.82
N ARG A 174 4.12 5.07 -4.58
CA ARG A 174 3.32 6.27 -4.26
C ARG A 174 2.37 5.98 -3.10
N ARG A 175 2.45 6.73 -1.99
CA ARG A 175 1.57 6.54 -0.80
C ARG A 175 1.37 7.81 0.03
N ASP A 176 0.12 8.27 0.17
CA ASP A 176 -0.29 9.41 1.02
C ASP A 176 -0.71 9.00 2.44
N GLN A 177 0.01 8.06 3.06
CA GLN A 177 -0.30 7.55 4.41
C GLN A 177 -0.29 8.64 5.49
N LEU A 178 0.52 9.68 5.32
CA LEU A 178 0.65 10.80 6.27
C LEU A 178 -0.29 11.98 5.94
N GLY A 179 -1.23 11.81 5.01
CA GLY A 179 -2.12 12.90 4.57
C GLY A 179 -1.38 14.03 3.84
N LEU A 180 -0.19 13.70 3.31
CA LEU A 180 0.78 14.55 2.63
C LEU A 180 1.31 13.76 1.42
N PRO A 181 1.71 14.41 0.32
CA PRO A 181 2.37 13.75 -0.82
C PRO A 181 3.53 12.90 -0.34
N GLY A 182 3.50 11.59 -0.62
CA GLY A 182 4.47 10.64 -0.09
C GLY A 182 4.91 9.53 -1.04
N PHE A 183 6.13 9.04 -0.81
CA PHE A 183 6.74 7.91 -1.51
C PHE A 183 7.45 6.99 -0.51
N ASP A 184 7.20 5.69 -0.60
CA ASP A 184 8.08 4.69 0.01
C ASP A 184 9.18 4.31 -0.98
N LEU A 185 10.44 4.36 -0.54
CA LEU A 185 11.59 3.89 -1.30
C LEU A 185 12.07 2.58 -0.70
N VAL A 186 11.84 1.49 -1.43
CA VAL A 186 12.22 0.13 -1.05
C VAL A 186 13.49 -0.25 -1.79
N CYS A 187 14.54 -0.59 -1.05
CA CYS A 187 15.88 -0.88 -1.59
C CYS A 187 16.57 -1.95 -0.75
N LEU A 188 17.66 -2.55 -1.25
CA LEU A 188 18.43 -3.52 -0.46
C LEU A 188 18.97 -2.87 0.82
N THR A 189 18.99 -3.63 1.92
CA THR A 189 19.40 -3.11 3.24
C THR A 189 20.82 -2.50 3.21
N ASP A 190 21.73 -3.01 2.38
CA ASP A 190 23.11 -2.52 2.26
C ASP A 190 23.28 -1.26 1.38
N VAL A 191 22.26 -0.83 0.63
CA VAL A 191 22.27 0.47 -0.10
C VAL A 191 21.46 1.57 0.60
N ALA A 192 20.73 1.23 1.66
CA ALA A 192 19.80 2.13 2.34
C ALA A 192 20.44 3.45 2.80
N ASP A 193 21.64 3.40 3.38
CA ASP A 193 22.38 4.60 3.82
C ASP A 193 22.93 5.42 2.64
N GLY A 194 23.04 4.84 1.45
CA GLY A 194 23.24 5.57 0.20
C GLY A 194 22.01 6.39 -0.17
N VAL A 195 20.84 5.75 -0.21
CA VAL A 195 19.56 6.38 -0.55
C VAL A 195 19.23 7.50 0.45
N LYS A 196 19.39 7.27 1.76
CA LYS A 196 19.23 8.30 2.81
C LYS A 196 20.09 9.53 2.52
N ARG A 197 21.39 9.35 2.25
CA ARG A 197 22.31 10.47 1.98
C ARG A 197 21.92 11.26 0.73
N VAL A 198 21.53 10.59 -0.36
CA VAL A 198 21.14 11.28 -1.59
C VAL A 198 19.85 12.08 -1.40
N LEU A 199 18.83 11.51 -0.75
CA LEU A 199 17.58 12.23 -0.44
C LEU A 199 17.79 13.42 0.50
N THR A 200 18.64 13.28 1.53
CA THR A 200 18.97 14.39 2.43
C THR A 200 19.79 15.48 1.71
N ALA A 201 20.72 15.11 0.82
CA ALA A 201 21.43 16.07 -0.02
C ALA A 201 20.51 16.81 -0.99
N ALA A 202 19.45 16.15 -1.47
CA ALA A 202 18.39 16.75 -2.29
C ALA A 202 17.36 17.59 -1.49
N GLY A 203 17.49 17.69 -0.16
CA GLY A 203 16.68 18.57 0.69
C GLY A 203 15.72 17.88 1.66
N ALA A 204 15.70 16.54 1.75
CA ALA A 204 14.87 15.84 2.73
C ALA A 204 15.41 15.97 4.16
N THR A 205 14.59 16.44 5.09
CA THR A 205 14.96 16.50 6.53
C THR A 205 14.72 15.14 7.20
N PRO A 206 15.70 14.54 7.91
CA PRO A 206 15.47 13.30 8.66
C PRO A 206 14.36 13.47 9.71
N GLY A 207 13.38 12.55 9.70
CA GLY A 207 12.19 12.59 10.53
C GLY A 207 12.16 11.54 11.63
N SER A 208 11.63 11.92 12.80
CA SER A 208 11.48 11.02 13.95
C SER A 208 10.21 10.15 13.86
N ALA A 209 10.25 9.00 14.54
CA ALA A 209 9.09 8.13 14.69
C ALA A 209 7.91 8.83 15.41
N ALA A 210 8.18 9.78 16.32
CA ALA A 210 7.15 10.57 17.00
C ALA A 210 6.43 11.54 16.05
N THR A 211 7.16 12.14 15.11
CA THR A 211 6.58 12.98 14.06
C THR A 211 5.78 12.14 13.06
N PHE A 212 6.30 10.98 12.63
CA PHE A 212 5.54 10.03 11.79
C PHE A 212 4.23 9.62 12.46
N GLU A 213 4.26 9.31 13.76
CA GLU A 213 3.10 8.96 14.57
C GLU A 213 2.09 10.11 14.68
N THR A 214 2.55 11.35 14.87
CA THR A 214 1.68 12.52 14.87
C THR A 214 0.99 12.69 13.51
N LEU A 215 1.75 12.66 12.41
CA LEU A 215 1.24 12.88 11.06
C LEU A 215 0.25 11.80 10.62
N ARG A 216 0.52 10.53 10.93
CA ARG A 216 -0.41 9.43 10.60
C ARG A 216 -1.69 9.51 11.43
N ILE A 217 -1.64 10.00 12.68
CA ILE A 217 -2.84 10.27 13.49
C ILE A 217 -3.64 11.44 12.89
N GLU A 218 -2.99 12.53 12.50
CA GLU A 218 -3.61 13.68 11.82
C GLU A 218 -4.32 13.27 10.51
N ALA A 219 -3.73 12.35 9.75
CA ALA A 219 -4.28 11.75 8.53
C ALA A 219 -5.38 10.69 8.78
N GLY A 220 -5.57 10.27 10.04
CA GLY A 220 -6.51 9.21 10.39
C GLY A 220 -6.09 7.82 9.92
N ALA A 221 -4.79 7.60 9.68
CA ALA A 221 -4.24 6.33 9.22
C ALA A 221 -4.20 5.30 10.36
N PRO A 222 -4.94 4.19 10.26
CA PRO A 222 -4.94 3.15 11.28
C PRO A 222 -3.73 2.22 11.13
N VAL A 223 -3.20 1.73 12.25
CA VAL A 223 -2.11 0.75 12.31
C VAL A 223 -2.62 -0.57 12.91
N PHE A 224 -2.39 -1.69 12.23
CA PHE A 224 -2.71 -3.01 12.80
C PHE A 224 -1.88 -3.30 14.06
N GLY A 225 -2.48 -3.94 15.06
CA GLY A 225 -1.92 -4.11 16.40
C GLY A 225 -2.09 -2.90 17.34
N LYS A 226 -2.55 -1.74 16.82
CA LYS A 226 -2.78 -0.50 17.62
C LYS A 226 -4.20 0.05 17.45
N ASP A 227 -4.60 0.34 16.22
CA ASP A 227 -5.92 0.84 15.85
C ASP A 227 -6.79 -0.23 15.19
N ILE A 228 -6.19 -1.28 14.63
CA ILE A 228 -6.90 -2.45 14.11
C ILE A 228 -6.44 -3.66 14.89
N ASP A 229 -7.38 -4.43 15.42
CA ASP A 229 -7.14 -5.72 16.06
C ASP A 229 -7.92 -6.82 15.33
N ASP A 230 -7.64 -8.07 15.69
CA ASP A 230 -8.19 -9.24 15.00
C ASP A 230 -9.69 -9.47 15.23
N THR A 231 -10.33 -8.60 16.04
CA THR A 231 -11.76 -8.58 16.34
C THR A 231 -12.54 -7.51 15.56
N ARG A 232 -11.86 -6.58 14.85
CA ARG A 232 -12.51 -5.50 14.08
C ARG A 232 -13.11 -6.02 12.79
N PHE A 233 -14.39 -5.70 12.56
CA PHE A 233 -15.00 -5.95 11.26
C PHE A 233 -14.45 -4.93 10.26
N VAL A 234 -14.03 -5.37 9.07
CA VAL A 234 -13.26 -4.52 8.14
C VAL A 234 -13.97 -3.21 7.81
N MET A 235 -15.30 -3.22 7.66
CA MET A 235 -16.09 -2.01 7.36
C MET A 235 -16.13 -0.98 8.50
N GLU A 236 -15.70 -1.35 9.72
CA GLU A 236 -15.56 -0.41 10.85
C GLU A 236 -14.25 0.39 10.77
N VAL A 237 -13.27 -0.07 9.96
CA VAL A 237 -11.95 0.54 9.79
C VAL A 237 -12.01 1.70 8.81
N GLY A 238 -11.41 2.84 9.18
CA GLY A 238 -11.55 4.10 8.44
C GLY A 238 -11.13 4.07 6.97
N TYR A 239 -10.13 3.27 6.63
CA TYR A 239 -9.59 3.14 5.26
C TYR A 239 -10.21 1.99 4.44
N ALA A 240 -11.20 1.26 4.98
CA ALA A 240 -11.95 0.26 4.22
C ALA A 240 -12.53 0.76 2.88
N PRO A 241 -13.03 2.01 2.74
CA PRO A 241 -13.58 2.49 1.47
C PRO A 241 -12.60 2.50 0.29
N ARG A 242 -11.28 2.59 0.53
CA ARG A 242 -10.23 2.53 -0.52
C ARG A 242 -9.58 1.15 -0.67
N ALA A 243 -9.79 0.26 0.29
CA ALA A 243 -9.14 -1.06 0.37
C ALA A 243 -10.10 -2.25 0.14
N VAL A 244 -11.39 -1.99 -0.12
CA VAL A 244 -12.41 -3.00 -0.41
C VAL A 244 -12.96 -2.77 -1.83
N SER A 245 -12.68 -3.70 -2.74
CA SER A 245 -13.28 -3.69 -4.07
C SER A 245 -14.63 -4.41 -4.06
N TYR A 246 -15.63 -3.72 -4.60
CA TYR A 246 -17.00 -4.22 -4.76
C TYR A 246 -17.30 -4.72 -6.18
N ALA A 247 -16.35 -4.55 -7.10
CA ALA A 247 -16.49 -4.92 -8.51
C ALA A 247 -15.74 -6.22 -8.87
N LYS A 248 -14.84 -6.70 -7.99
CA LYS A 248 -14.12 -7.96 -8.14
C LYS A 248 -15.02 -9.19 -7.92
N GLY A 249 -14.51 -10.35 -8.33
CA GLY A 249 -15.11 -11.65 -8.02
C GLY A 249 -15.05 -12.02 -6.53
N CYS A 250 -15.55 -13.21 -6.20
CA CYS A 250 -15.69 -13.66 -4.82
C CYS A 250 -14.36 -13.70 -4.06
N PHE A 251 -14.39 -13.33 -2.77
CA PHE A 251 -13.23 -13.36 -1.88
C PHE A 251 -13.63 -13.69 -0.44
N LEU A 252 -12.66 -14.11 0.36
CA LEU A 252 -12.87 -14.51 1.76
C LEU A 252 -13.44 -13.37 2.61
N GLY A 253 -14.61 -13.59 3.23
CA GLY A 253 -15.30 -12.57 4.04
C GLY A 253 -16.13 -11.56 3.23
N GLN A 254 -16.39 -11.79 1.94
CA GLN A 254 -17.22 -10.89 1.14
C GLN A 254 -18.68 -10.80 1.62
N GLU A 255 -19.31 -11.92 2.04
CA GLU A 255 -20.74 -11.93 2.38
C GLU A 255 -21.12 -10.94 3.51
N PRO A 256 -20.43 -10.91 4.68
CA PRO A 256 -20.72 -9.92 5.72
C PRO A 256 -20.50 -8.47 5.28
N ILE A 257 -19.50 -8.22 4.43
CA ILE A 257 -19.19 -6.89 3.87
C ILE A 257 -20.35 -6.39 3.01
N VAL A 258 -20.80 -7.21 2.06
CA VAL A 258 -21.91 -6.88 1.16
C VAL A 258 -23.22 -6.73 1.96
N MET A 259 -23.47 -7.59 2.94
CA MET A 259 -24.64 -7.47 3.82
C MET A 259 -24.65 -6.16 4.63
N ALA A 260 -23.51 -5.74 5.18
CA ALA A 260 -23.41 -4.49 5.92
C ALA A 260 -23.68 -3.28 5.02
N ARG A 261 -23.10 -3.27 3.81
CA ARG A 261 -23.30 -2.21 2.80
C ARG A 261 -24.76 -2.12 2.33
N ASP A 262 -25.32 -3.24 1.85
CA ASP A 262 -26.58 -3.22 1.10
C ASP A 262 -27.83 -3.32 1.97
N ARG A 263 -27.75 -4.01 3.12
CA ARG A 263 -28.92 -4.32 3.95
C ARG A 263 -28.99 -3.52 5.24
N ALA A 264 -27.87 -3.36 5.94
CA ALA A 264 -27.83 -2.52 7.14
C ALA A 264 -27.71 -1.04 6.77
N GLY A 265 -26.91 -0.71 5.75
CA GLY A 265 -26.58 0.67 5.38
C GLY A 265 -25.72 1.38 6.43
N HIS A 266 -25.26 0.66 7.47
CA HIS A 266 -24.44 1.17 8.55
C HIS A 266 -23.62 0.06 9.22
N VAL A 267 -22.59 0.48 9.95
CA VAL A 267 -21.75 -0.37 10.80
C VAL A 267 -22.06 -0.11 12.29
N ASN A 268 -21.79 -1.11 13.14
CA ASN A 268 -22.04 -0.98 14.58
C ASN A 268 -21.07 -0.02 15.26
N ARG A 269 -19.84 0.08 14.74
CA ARG A 269 -18.82 1.04 15.15
C ARG A 269 -18.18 1.65 13.90
N ALA A 270 -17.70 2.88 14.00
CA ALA A 270 -16.88 3.51 12.97
C ALA A 270 -15.61 4.07 13.60
N PHE A 271 -14.47 3.84 12.95
CA PHE A 271 -13.20 4.48 13.26
C PHE A 271 -13.26 5.95 12.82
N LEU A 272 -13.05 6.88 13.76
CA LEU A 272 -13.19 8.31 13.54
C LEU A 272 -12.16 9.10 14.36
N GLY A 273 -11.85 10.29 13.87
CA GLY A 273 -11.03 11.26 14.58
C GLY A 273 -11.84 12.13 15.54
N LEU A 274 -11.20 12.50 16.66
CA LEU A 274 -11.73 13.33 17.74
C LEU A 274 -10.77 14.49 18.03
N ARG A 275 -11.32 15.67 18.36
CA ARG A 275 -10.59 16.75 19.03
C ARG A 275 -10.80 16.63 20.53
N VAL A 276 -9.72 16.71 21.31
CA VAL A 276 -9.81 16.96 22.75
C VAL A 276 -10.02 18.45 22.96
N LEU A 277 -11.08 18.83 23.67
CA LEU A 277 -11.40 20.24 23.94
C LEU A 277 -10.66 20.74 25.19
N ASP A 278 -10.54 19.90 26.21
CA ASP A 278 -9.95 20.24 27.51
C ASP A 278 -8.87 19.21 27.89
N GLY A 279 -7.63 19.68 28.10
CA GLY A 279 -6.51 18.84 28.52
C GLY A 279 -5.53 18.46 27.40
N GLY A 280 -4.97 17.25 27.50
CA GLY A 280 -3.90 16.75 26.62
C GLY A 280 -4.29 15.47 25.87
N PRO A 281 -3.32 14.79 25.23
CA PRO A 281 -3.56 13.53 24.51
C PRO A 281 -4.15 12.43 25.38
N LEU A 282 -5.05 11.62 24.79
CA LEU A 282 -5.77 10.56 25.48
C LEU A 282 -5.01 9.22 25.40
N PRO A 283 -4.78 8.52 26.53
CA PRO A 283 -4.21 7.17 26.51
C PRO A 283 -5.00 6.19 25.63
N ALA A 284 -4.29 5.24 25.02
CA ALA A 284 -4.93 4.13 24.32
C ALA A 284 -5.80 3.31 25.31
N GLY A 285 -7.01 2.95 24.89
CA GLY A 285 -7.99 2.29 25.75
C GLY A 285 -8.85 3.24 26.58
N THR A 286 -8.66 4.56 26.52
CA THR A 286 -9.57 5.54 27.14
C THR A 286 -10.99 5.36 26.62
N LYS A 287 -11.94 5.22 27.55
CA LYS A 287 -13.36 5.05 27.26
C LYS A 287 -14.03 6.40 27.02
N LEU A 288 -15.01 6.39 26.12
CA LEU A 288 -15.80 7.56 25.76
C LEU A 288 -17.24 7.37 26.22
N PHE A 289 -17.81 8.38 26.88
CA PHE A 289 -19.14 8.35 27.47
C PHE A 289 -20.02 9.49 26.96
N ARG A 290 -21.30 9.19 26.76
CA ARG A 290 -22.34 10.19 26.51
C ARG A 290 -23.61 9.73 27.20
N ASP A 291 -24.30 10.65 27.87
CA ASP A 291 -25.56 10.39 28.60
C ASP A 291 -25.43 9.21 29.60
N GLY A 292 -24.25 9.08 30.24
CA GLY A 292 -23.92 8.01 31.18
C GLY A 292 -23.60 6.64 30.55
N GLN A 293 -23.64 6.50 29.23
CA GLN A 293 -23.36 5.24 28.53
C GLN A 293 -21.99 5.26 27.86
N GLU A 294 -21.26 4.14 27.90
CA GLU A 294 -20.03 3.96 27.12
C GLU A 294 -20.39 3.94 25.63
N VAL A 295 -19.91 4.92 24.85
CA VAL A 295 -20.20 5.10 23.43
C VAL A 295 -18.99 4.84 22.52
N GLY A 296 -17.78 4.73 23.05
CA GLY A 296 -16.60 4.47 22.24
C GLY A 296 -15.31 4.19 23.01
N LEU A 297 -14.24 3.96 22.26
CA LEU A 297 -12.91 3.61 22.78
C LEU A 297 -11.82 4.28 21.94
N VAL A 298 -10.93 5.02 22.59
CA VAL A 298 -9.72 5.61 21.99
C VAL A 298 -8.67 4.53 21.72
N THR A 299 -7.96 4.66 20.60
CA THR A 299 -6.90 3.75 20.16
C THR A 299 -5.54 4.44 20.06
N SER A 300 -5.52 5.67 19.53
CA SER A 300 -4.32 6.49 19.38
C SER A 300 -4.62 7.95 19.68
N SER A 301 -3.65 8.71 20.18
CA SER A 301 -3.77 10.16 20.37
C SER A 301 -2.39 10.83 20.37
N CYS A 302 -2.34 12.09 19.96
CA CYS A 302 -1.17 12.94 19.99
C CYS A 302 -1.57 14.41 20.13
N ASP A 303 -0.63 15.28 20.47
CA ASP A 303 -0.77 16.72 20.25
C ASP A 303 -0.64 17.00 18.76
N SER A 304 -1.61 17.71 18.15
CA SER A 304 -1.56 18.08 16.73
C SER A 304 -1.19 19.57 16.58
N PRO A 305 0.03 19.89 16.09
CA PRO A 305 0.42 21.27 15.85
C PRO A 305 -0.45 21.96 14.79
N ARG A 306 -0.96 21.23 13.78
CA ARG A 306 -1.84 21.77 12.72
C ARG A 306 -3.26 22.06 13.20
N LEU A 307 -3.79 21.29 14.14
CA LEU A 307 -5.10 21.54 14.75
C LEU A 307 -5.02 22.59 15.88
N GLY A 308 -3.85 22.74 16.50
CA GLY A 308 -3.65 23.57 17.70
C GLY A 308 -4.27 22.96 18.97
N ALA A 309 -4.60 21.66 18.94
CA ALA A 309 -5.23 20.93 20.02
C ALA A 309 -4.84 19.43 19.97
N PRO A 310 -5.00 18.66 21.05
CA PRO A 310 -4.82 17.22 21.00
C PRO A 310 -5.88 16.55 20.13
N VAL A 311 -5.46 15.54 19.38
CA VAL A 311 -6.30 14.76 18.47
C VAL A 311 -6.24 13.29 18.88
N ALA A 312 -7.33 12.56 18.70
CA ALA A 312 -7.39 11.13 18.97
C ALA A 312 -8.11 10.37 17.85
N LEU A 313 -7.79 9.09 17.68
CA LEU A 313 -8.52 8.14 16.85
C LEU A 313 -9.26 7.15 17.74
N ALA A 314 -10.53 6.93 17.46
CA ALA A 314 -11.42 6.12 18.28
C ALA A 314 -12.44 5.33 17.46
N TYR A 315 -12.95 4.23 18.02
CA TYR A 315 -14.15 3.58 17.51
C TYR A 315 -15.37 4.09 18.26
N LEU A 316 -16.33 4.66 17.54
CA LEU A 316 -17.58 5.19 18.10
C LEU A 316 -18.76 4.31 17.70
N LYS A 317 -19.63 3.97 18.65
CA LYS A 317 -20.88 3.24 18.42
C LYS A 317 -21.79 4.01 17.46
N TRP A 318 -22.56 3.26 16.68
CA TRP A 318 -23.66 3.78 15.86
C TRP A 318 -24.52 4.77 16.66
N LYS A 319 -24.96 5.86 16.00
CA LYS A 319 -25.59 7.08 16.57
C LYS A 319 -24.68 8.12 17.25
N HIS A 320 -23.39 7.86 17.44
CA HIS A 320 -22.45 8.81 18.08
C HIS A 320 -21.31 9.24 17.15
N GLN A 321 -21.52 9.10 15.84
CA GLN A 321 -20.49 9.21 14.78
C GLN A 321 -20.54 10.54 14.00
N GLU A 322 -21.54 11.39 14.27
CA GLU A 322 -21.74 12.64 13.53
C GLU A 322 -20.73 13.72 13.97
N PRO A 323 -19.98 14.35 13.04
CA PRO A 323 -19.07 15.45 13.36
C PRO A 323 -19.74 16.58 14.15
N GLY A 324 -19.02 17.17 15.10
CA GLY A 324 -19.56 18.12 16.08
C GLY A 324 -20.25 17.46 17.28
N THR A 325 -20.49 16.14 17.26
CA THR A 325 -20.96 15.40 18.46
C THR A 325 -19.96 15.55 19.60
N ARG A 326 -20.43 15.97 20.77
CA ARG A 326 -19.65 16.02 22.01
C ARG A 326 -19.87 14.79 22.89
N MET A 327 -18.83 14.41 23.61
CA MET A 327 -18.82 13.32 24.59
C MET A 327 -17.69 13.52 25.61
N GLU A 328 -17.62 12.69 26.63
CA GLU A 328 -16.64 12.76 27.71
C GLU A 328 -15.65 11.58 27.61
N ALA A 329 -14.35 11.86 27.62
CA ALA A 329 -13.31 10.86 27.78
C ALA A 329 -13.03 10.63 29.28
N GLU A 330 -13.07 9.37 29.73
CA GLU A 330 -12.76 8.98 31.10
C GLU A 330 -11.26 8.72 31.25
N THR A 331 -10.55 9.60 31.96
CA THR A 331 -9.12 9.48 32.23
C THR A 331 -8.84 9.41 33.73
N ALA A 332 -7.61 9.05 34.11
CA ALA A 332 -7.19 8.97 35.51
C ALA A 332 -7.24 10.32 36.25
N THR A 333 -7.24 11.45 35.54
CA THR A 333 -7.33 12.80 36.10
C THR A 333 -8.75 13.37 36.09
N GLY A 334 -9.73 12.64 35.55
CA GLY A 334 -11.14 13.03 35.52
C GLY A 334 -11.77 12.86 34.14
N LYS A 335 -12.78 13.67 33.85
CA LYS A 335 -13.46 13.69 32.56
C LYS A 335 -12.92 14.81 31.69
N GLN A 336 -12.60 14.52 30.44
CA GLN A 336 -12.18 15.50 29.44
C GLN A 336 -13.21 15.57 28.31
N ALA A 337 -13.64 16.78 27.94
CA ALA A 337 -14.59 16.93 26.85
C ALA A 337 -13.90 16.70 25.50
N VAL A 338 -14.56 15.95 24.61
CA VAL A 338 -14.07 15.69 23.25
C VAL A 338 -15.18 15.90 22.22
N GLU A 339 -14.79 16.17 20.98
CA GLU A 339 -15.70 16.45 19.87
C GLU A 339 -15.31 15.61 18.63
N VAL A 340 -16.29 15.01 17.96
CA VAL A 340 -16.06 14.22 16.73
C VAL A 340 -15.68 15.14 15.57
N LEU A 341 -14.59 14.82 14.87
CA LEU A 341 -14.14 15.56 13.67
C LEU A 341 -14.51 14.84 12.37
N GLY A 342 -14.48 13.51 12.37
CA GLY A 342 -14.59 12.69 11.15
C GLY A 342 -13.25 12.06 10.75
N LEU A 343 -13.10 11.66 9.48
CA LEU A 343 -11.83 11.25 8.88
C LEU A 343 -11.57 12.01 7.57
N PRO A 344 -10.33 12.47 7.32
CA PRO A 344 -9.24 12.61 8.30
C PRO A 344 -9.60 13.65 9.37
N PRO A 345 -9.12 13.52 10.63
CA PRO A 345 -9.38 14.54 11.65
C PRO A 345 -8.78 15.89 11.30
N VAL A 346 -7.57 15.91 10.71
CA VAL A 346 -6.87 17.14 10.35
C VAL A 346 -6.73 17.23 8.84
N LYS A 347 -7.52 18.13 8.24
CA LYS A 347 -7.56 18.34 6.79
C LYS A 347 -6.19 18.75 6.24
N SER A 348 -5.79 18.19 5.10
CA SER A 348 -4.59 18.59 4.36
C SER A 348 -4.67 20.09 3.99
N VAL A 349 -3.51 20.74 3.87
CA VAL A 349 -3.44 22.15 3.45
C VAL A 349 -4.03 22.28 2.04
N PRO A 350 -4.95 23.23 1.78
CA PRO A 350 -5.52 23.43 0.45
C PRO A 350 -4.44 23.96 -0.50
N GLY A 351 -4.04 23.11 -1.44
CA GLY A 351 -3.01 23.38 -2.45
C GLY A 351 -2.82 22.18 -3.38
N ASN A 352 -2.72 20.99 -2.78
CA ASN A 352 -2.74 19.72 -3.52
C ASN A 352 -4.11 19.06 -3.35
N ALA A 353 -4.73 18.68 -4.47
CA ALA A 353 -6.03 18.02 -4.51
C ALA A 353 -5.92 16.56 -4.04
N CYS A 354 -5.81 16.36 -2.72
CA CYS A 354 -6.21 15.10 -2.12
C CYS A 354 -7.67 14.86 -2.51
N PHE A 355 -7.94 13.74 -3.18
CA PHE A 355 -9.29 13.34 -3.56
C PHE A 355 -10.07 13.00 -2.29
N CYS A 356 -10.63 14.04 -1.67
CA CYS A 356 -11.67 13.87 -0.66
C CYS A 356 -12.75 12.98 -1.28
N ILE A 357 -12.87 11.76 -0.76
CA ILE A 357 -14.03 10.90 -1.07
C ILE A 357 -15.21 11.56 -0.37
N THR A 358 -15.77 12.57 -1.02
CA THR A 358 -17.10 13.08 -0.73
C THR A 358 -18.02 11.89 -0.88
N LEU A 359 -18.52 11.34 0.23
CA LEU A 359 -19.60 10.37 0.20
C LEU A 359 -20.67 10.92 -0.75
N PRO A 360 -21.13 10.15 -1.76
CA PRO A 360 -22.20 10.62 -2.61
C PRO A 360 -23.42 10.82 -1.73
N GLN A 361 -23.70 12.08 -1.37
CA GLN A 361 -24.99 12.44 -0.80
C GLN A 361 -26.05 11.94 -1.78
N ARG A 362 -27.11 11.34 -1.24
CA ARG A 362 -28.19 10.75 -2.05
C ARG A 362 -28.64 11.75 -3.11
N ALA A 363 -28.28 11.47 -4.36
CA ALA A 363 -28.89 12.16 -5.49
C ALA A 363 -30.41 11.91 -5.40
N PRO A 364 -31.26 12.96 -5.47
CA PRO A 364 -32.69 12.76 -5.54
C PRO A 364 -33.00 11.91 -6.78
N GLN A 365 -33.89 10.93 -6.62
CA GLN A 365 -34.24 9.99 -7.69
C GLN A 365 -34.94 10.70 -8.85
N LEU A 366 -34.18 11.17 -9.83
CA LEU A 366 -34.69 11.49 -11.15
C LEU A 366 -35.01 10.18 -11.87
N ALA A 367 -36.31 9.95 -12.09
CA ALA A 367 -36.82 8.72 -12.68
C ALA A 367 -36.48 8.61 -14.18
N PHE A 368 -35.31 8.05 -14.49
CA PHE A 368 -34.98 7.64 -15.85
C PHE A 368 -35.70 6.34 -16.22
N GLY A 369 -36.70 6.44 -17.10
CA GLY A 369 -37.35 5.29 -17.71
C GLY A 369 -36.36 4.49 -18.56
N ARG A 370 -36.25 3.18 -18.32
CA ARG A 370 -35.44 2.28 -19.15
C ARG A 370 -36.21 1.87 -20.39
N THR A 371 -35.82 2.39 -21.55
CA THR A 371 -36.24 1.86 -22.85
C THR A 371 -35.41 0.63 -23.19
N VAL A 372 -36.04 -0.54 -23.34
CA VAL A 372 -35.40 -1.75 -23.88
C VAL A 372 -35.87 -1.91 -25.32
N SER A 373 -34.92 -1.92 -26.26
CA SER A 373 -35.23 -2.15 -27.68
C SER A 373 -35.50 -3.63 -27.92
N THR A 374 -36.77 -3.99 -28.18
CA THR A 374 -37.10 -5.22 -28.89
C THR A 374 -37.03 -4.94 -30.38
N GLY A 375 -36.26 -5.73 -31.14
CA GLY A 375 -35.80 -5.41 -32.49
C GLY A 375 -36.84 -5.43 -33.62
N HIS A 376 -38.05 -4.90 -33.41
CA HIS A 376 -39.13 -4.81 -34.39
C HIS A 376 -39.90 -3.46 -34.33
N GLY A 377 -39.18 -2.35 -34.14
CA GLY A 377 -39.56 -1.06 -34.74
C GLY A 377 -40.84 -0.35 -34.24
N ALA A 378 -41.32 -0.58 -33.01
CA ALA A 378 -42.45 0.17 -32.46
C ALA A 378 -42.26 0.53 -30.97
N CYS A 379 -42.40 1.82 -30.63
CA CYS A 379 -42.33 2.32 -29.25
C CYS A 379 -43.72 2.70 -28.72
N ARG A 380 -44.02 2.33 -27.47
CA ARG A 380 -45.12 2.90 -26.67
C ARG A 380 -44.66 3.14 -25.24
N THR A 381 -45.03 4.28 -24.67
CA THR A 381 -44.71 4.69 -23.30
C THR A 381 -45.92 4.44 -22.41
N THR A 382 -45.74 3.69 -21.32
CA THR A 382 -46.78 3.49 -20.28
C THR A 382 -46.36 4.14 -18.98
N CYS A 383 -47.05 5.20 -18.55
CA CYS A 383 -46.86 5.81 -17.24
C CYS A 383 -47.51 4.96 -16.15
N SER A 384 -46.77 4.64 -15.08
CA SER A 384 -47.32 3.95 -13.90
C SER A 384 -47.78 4.97 -12.86
N ALA A 385 -49.08 5.01 -12.60
CA ALA A 385 -49.68 5.79 -11.53
C ALA A 385 -50.20 4.85 -10.43
N THR A 386 -49.56 4.83 -9.26
CA THR A 386 -50.21 4.41 -8.01
C THR A 386 -49.47 4.95 -6.79
N LEU A 387 -50.21 5.63 -5.91
CA LEU A 387 -49.81 5.93 -4.53
C LEU A 387 -50.00 4.68 -3.65
N PRO A 388 -49.23 4.48 -2.56
CA PRO A 388 -49.40 3.33 -1.69
C PRO A 388 -50.64 3.46 -0.79
N SER A 389 -51.51 2.44 -0.79
CA SER A 389 -52.58 2.29 0.22
C SER A 389 -52.12 1.41 1.38
N SER A 390 -52.68 1.65 2.57
CA SER A 390 -52.14 1.20 3.85
C SER A 390 -52.99 0.13 4.57
N THR A 391 -53.37 -0.97 3.89
CA THR A 391 -54.16 -2.03 4.56
C THR A 391 -53.82 -3.48 4.15
N ARG A 392 -53.16 -4.18 5.08
CA ARG A 392 -53.17 -5.63 5.42
C ARG A 392 -53.67 -6.71 4.42
N ALA A 393 -52.85 -7.77 4.26
CA ALA A 393 -53.21 -9.17 4.59
C ALA A 393 -51.95 -10.06 4.71
N ARG A 394 -51.99 -11.12 5.56
CA ARG A 394 -50.92 -12.15 5.66
C ARG A 394 -51.42 -13.46 5.01
N PRO A 395 -50.69 -14.08 4.06
CA PRO A 395 -50.95 -15.45 3.63
C PRO A 395 -50.28 -16.48 4.57
N PRO A 396 -50.82 -17.71 4.69
CA PRO A 396 -50.33 -18.75 5.58
C PRO A 396 -49.09 -19.49 5.05
N ARG A 397 -48.29 -20.07 5.96
CA ARG A 397 -47.19 -21.00 5.65
C ARG A 397 -47.65 -22.46 5.76
N PRO A 398 -47.26 -23.35 4.84
CA PRO A 398 -47.09 -24.77 5.12
C PRO A 398 -45.59 -25.13 5.21
N CYS A 399 -45.24 -25.97 6.20
CA CYS A 399 -43.91 -26.57 6.33
C CYS A 399 -44.01 -28.09 6.16
N VAL A 400 -43.22 -28.68 5.25
CA VAL A 400 -42.81 -30.09 5.30
C VAL A 400 -41.36 -30.18 4.78
N PRO A 401 -40.41 -30.79 5.52
CA PRO A 401 -39.06 -31.03 5.03
C PRO A 401 -38.99 -32.33 4.21
N MET A 402 -38.36 -32.30 3.03
CA MET A 402 -38.01 -33.51 2.27
C MET A 402 -36.55 -33.89 2.53
N HIS A 403 -36.33 -35.07 3.10
CA HIS A 403 -35.00 -35.66 3.25
C HIS A 403 -34.58 -36.37 1.97
N THR A 404 -33.48 -35.94 1.33
CA THR A 404 -32.78 -36.73 0.32
C THR A 404 -31.76 -37.65 1.00
N ARG A 405 -32.01 -38.97 0.95
CA ARG A 405 -31.01 -39.99 1.31
C ARG A 405 -30.14 -40.31 0.08
N SER A 406 -28.85 -40.56 0.31
CA SER A 406 -27.93 -41.08 -0.70
C SER A 406 -28.22 -42.55 -1.01
N ALA A 407 -28.08 -42.92 -2.29
CA ALA A 407 -28.01 -44.30 -2.75
C ALA A 407 -26.60 -44.58 -3.31
N CYS A 408 -26.09 -45.80 -3.14
CA CYS A 408 -24.74 -46.17 -3.55
C CYS A 408 -24.73 -47.15 -4.73
N ARG A 409 -23.87 -46.87 -5.72
CA ARG A 409 -23.28 -47.73 -6.76
C ARG A 409 -24.09 -48.96 -7.25
N SER A 410 -24.43 -48.98 -8.55
CA SER A 410 -23.92 -49.99 -9.51
C SER A 410 -24.35 -49.73 -10.96
N ARG A 411 -23.55 -50.24 -11.92
CA ARG A 411 -23.84 -50.40 -13.36
C ARG A 411 -24.13 -49.12 -14.18
N ALA A 412 -23.06 -48.47 -14.64
CA ALA A 412 -23.10 -47.73 -15.91
C ALA A 412 -22.85 -48.72 -17.06
N ALA A 413 -23.85 -48.92 -17.94
CA ALA A 413 -23.70 -49.72 -19.15
C ALA A 413 -24.64 -49.20 -20.26
N ALA A 414 -24.02 -48.82 -21.39
CA ALA A 414 -24.55 -48.71 -22.76
C ALA A 414 -25.96 -48.12 -23.01
N MET A 415 -25.98 -46.89 -23.54
CA MET A 415 -26.79 -46.33 -24.65
C MET A 415 -26.45 -44.81 -24.69
N ILE A 416 -26.24 -44.10 -25.81
CA ILE A 416 -26.75 -44.25 -27.18
C ILE A 416 -25.60 -44.06 -28.19
N SER A 417 -25.66 -44.76 -29.32
CA SER A 417 -24.90 -44.49 -30.56
C SER A 417 -25.89 -44.23 -31.70
N SER A 418 -25.63 -43.22 -32.54
CA SER A 418 -25.79 -43.32 -34.01
C SER A 418 -25.48 -42.02 -34.78
N ALA A 419 -24.76 -42.19 -35.89
CA ALA A 419 -24.80 -41.39 -37.13
C ALA A 419 -24.23 -39.95 -37.17
N GLY A 420 -23.20 -39.76 -38.00
CA GLY A 420 -22.61 -38.47 -38.35
C GLY A 420 -21.32 -38.61 -39.18
N ASP A 421 -21.42 -39.13 -40.41
CA ASP A 421 -20.25 -39.35 -41.30
C ASP A 421 -19.71 -38.03 -41.91
N PRO A 422 -18.38 -37.81 -41.93
CA PRO A 422 -17.76 -36.75 -42.71
C PRO A 422 -17.27 -37.28 -44.08
N ILE A 423 -17.80 -36.70 -45.17
CA ILE A 423 -17.32 -36.97 -46.54
C ILE A 423 -15.94 -36.33 -46.77
N ARG A 424 -15.07 -37.08 -47.46
CA ARG A 424 -13.69 -36.72 -47.77
C ARG A 424 -13.54 -36.42 -49.27
N THR A 425 -12.96 -35.28 -49.63
CA THR A 425 -12.40 -35.02 -50.97
C THR A 425 -10.95 -34.53 -50.86
N SER A 426 -10.16 -34.71 -51.92
CA SER A 426 -8.72 -34.97 -51.79
C SER A 426 -7.80 -34.02 -52.57
N ALA A 427 -6.64 -33.80 -51.95
CA ALA A 427 -5.29 -33.74 -52.55
C ALA A 427 -4.92 -32.67 -53.60
N ARG A 428 -3.90 -31.87 -53.24
CA ARG A 428 -2.65 -31.49 -53.96
C ARG A 428 -1.94 -30.43 -53.07
N GLY A 429 -0.63 -30.41 -52.82
CA GLY A 429 0.48 -31.29 -53.18
C GLY A 429 1.79 -30.48 -53.31
N CYS A 430 2.91 -30.95 -52.73
CA CYS A 430 4.26 -30.32 -52.77
C CYS A 430 4.41 -28.96 -52.02
N ARG A 431 5.58 -28.59 -51.46
CA ARG A 431 6.92 -29.20 -51.39
C ARG A 431 7.65 -28.71 -50.11
N PHE A 432 8.52 -29.54 -49.53
CA PHE A 432 9.52 -29.12 -48.54
C PHE A 432 10.78 -28.59 -49.27
N SER A 433 11.40 -27.54 -48.74
CA SER A 433 12.82 -27.24 -48.99
C SER A 433 13.41 -26.46 -47.82
N SER A 434 14.31 -27.11 -47.10
CA SER A 434 15.20 -26.52 -46.10
C SER A 434 16.19 -25.54 -46.74
N PHE A 435 16.50 -24.44 -46.06
CA PHE A 435 17.78 -23.74 -46.27
C PHE A 435 18.37 -23.26 -44.93
N SER A 436 19.67 -23.48 -44.79
CA SER A 436 20.50 -22.99 -43.68
C SER A 436 21.27 -21.76 -44.15
N ALA A 437 21.40 -20.73 -43.31
CA ALA A 437 22.32 -19.63 -43.54
C ALA A 437 22.74 -18.99 -42.21
N ALA A 438 24.02 -19.14 -41.86
CA ALA A 438 24.68 -18.32 -40.86
C ALA A 438 25.25 -17.06 -41.52
N ILE A 439 25.22 -15.91 -40.85
CA ILE A 439 25.97 -14.71 -41.26
C ILE A 439 26.75 -14.17 -40.06
N ARG A 440 28.03 -13.86 -40.30
CA ARG A 440 28.95 -13.25 -39.34
C ARG A 440 29.02 -11.73 -39.54
N CYS A 441 29.57 -11.08 -38.51
CA CYS A 441 30.10 -9.73 -38.42
C CYS A 441 30.56 -9.06 -39.74
N ALA A 442 30.32 -7.75 -39.85
CA ALA A 442 31.34 -6.78 -40.30
C ALA A 442 30.99 -5.35 -39.84
N SER A 443 31.97 -4.66 -39.26
CA SER A 443 32.01 -3.19 -39.19
C SER A 443 32.45 -2.63 -40.56
N PRO A 444 32.29 -1.32 -40.79
CA PRO A 444 33.40 -0.60 -41.42
C PRO A 444 33.68 0.78 -40.81
N SER A 445 34.96 1.14 -40.84
CA SER A 445 35.50 2.46 -40.50
C SER A 445 35.79 3.28 -41.77
N LEU A 446 35.51 4.60 -41.73
CA LEU A 446 36.28 5.75 -42.26
C LEU A 446 36.93 5.67 -43.68
N PRO A 447 36.93 6.77 -44.48
CA PRO A 447 37.87 7.89 -44.22
C PRO A 447 37.46 9.32 -44.68
N ALA A 448 38.21 10.32 -44.15
CA ALA A 448 38.80 11.54 -44.79
C ALA A 448 38.01 12.39 -45.84
N SER A 449 38.20 13.70 -46.07
CA SER A 449 38.97 14.84 -45.48
C SER A 449 38.56 16.11 -46.30
N VAL A 450 38.67 17.38 -45.84
CA VAL A 450 39.79 18.36 -46.06
C VAL A 450 39.24 19.80 -45.85
N SER A 451 39.99 20.68 -45.16
CA SER A 451 40.12 22.19 -45.19
C SER A 451 38.90 23.12 -45.49
N SER A 452 38.85 24.42 -45.12
CA SER A 452 39.81 25.44 -44.64
C SER A 452 38.99 26.65 -44.03
N ASP A 453 39.48 27.79 -43.53
CA ASP A 453 40.78 28.33 -43.06
C ASP A 453 40.49 29.57 -42.15
N ARG A 454 41.50 30.05 -41.38
CA ARG A 454 41.74 31.45 -40.92
C ARG A 454 40.68 32.21 -40.07
N SER A 455 41.05 33.12 -39.15
CA SER A 455 42.35 33.79 -38.85
C SER A 455 42.40 34.49 -37.47
N THR A 456 43.59 34.56 -36.85
CA THR A 456 44.17 35.66 -36.00
C THR A 456 43.37 36.23 -34.79
N ALA A 457 43.95 36.63 -33.64
CA ALA A 457 45.31 36.81 -33.10
C ALA A 457 45.20 36.72 -31.54
N GLY A 458 46.22 36.77 -30.66
CA GLY A 458 47.69 36.90 -30.74
C GLY A 458 48.24 37.45 -29.40
N VAL A 459 49.53 37.19 -29.09
CA VAL A 459 50.30 37.70 -27.90
C VAL A 459 49.86 37.10 -26.53
N GLY A 460 50.74 36.70 -25.60
CA GLY A 460 52.20 36.52 -25.62
C GLY A 460 52.81 36.49 -24.21
N VAL A 461 54.00 35.86 -24.04
CA VAL A 461 54.90 35.88 -22.85
C VAL A 461 54.35 35.23 -21.56
N GLY A 462 55.07 34.41 -20.78
CA GLY A 462 56.40 33.80 -20.90
C GLY A 462 56.99 33.43 -19.51
N MET A 463 57.86 32.39 -19.43
CA MET A 463 58.87 32.11 -18.35
C MET A 463 58.37 32.00 -16.87
N THR A 464 58.94 31.27 -15.90
CA THR A 464 60.04 30.28 -15.71
C THR A 464 59.80 29.68 -14.29
N ALA A 465 59.76 28.36 -14.06
CA ALA A 465 60.87 27.43 -13.76
C ALA A 465 61.20 27.19 -12.26
N SER A 466 61.53 25.91 -11.97
CA SER A 466 62.39 25.34 -10.89
C SER A 466 62.00 25.34 -9.39
N GLY A 467 62.44 24.28 -8.69
CA GLY A 467 62.39 24.11 -7.22
C GLY A 467 61.79 22.77 -6.74
N SER A 468 62.47 21.61 -6.88
CA SER A 468 63.39 21.02 -5.88
C SER A 468 62.77 20.83 -4.47
N ALA A 469 62.16 19.68 -4.13
CA ALA A 469 62.77 18.39 -3.73
C ALA A 469 63.24 18.30 -2.26
N ARG A 470 62.72 17.32 -1.48
CA ARG A 470 63.44 16.29 -0.68
C ARG A 470 62.60 15.65 0.45
N THR A 471 62.71 14.31 0.59
CA THR A 471 62.74 13.47 1.83
C THR A 471 61.60 13.57 2.88
N ALA A 472 61.33 12.58 3.74
CA ALA A 472 61.52 11.12 3.78
C ALA A 472 60.88 10.61 5.10
N SER A 473 60.63 9.29 5.24
CA SER A 473 60.12 8.59 6.45
C SER A 473 58.71 9.00 6.95
N GLY A 474 57.88 8.14 7.53
CA GLY A 474 58.04 6.71 7.80
C GLY A 474 58.18 6.38 9.29
N THR A 475 57.07 6.40 10.04
CA THR A 475 57.01 5.80 11.39
C THR A 475 55.63 5.19 11.66
N THR A 476 55.64 3.98 12.21
CA THR A 476 54.50 3.23 12.75
C THR A 476 53.94 3.82 14.03
N CYS A 477 52.66 3.59 14.31
CA CYS A 477 52.16 3.46 15.68
C CYS A 477 51.03 2.42 15.76
N SER A 478 51.12 1.55 16.77
CA SER A 478 50.16 0.49 17.08
C SER A 478 49.57 0.75 18.46
N SER A 479 48.27 0.56 18.66
CA SER A 479 47.70 0.40 20.01
C SER A 479 46.31 -0.26 20.04
N THR A 480 46.32 -1.52 20.48
CA THR A 480 45.40 -2.14 21.45
C THR A 480 43.89 -1.86 21.40
N SER A 481 43.16 -2.86 20.92
CA SER A 481 42.16 -3.66 21.68
C SER A 481 41.59 -3.09 23.00
N SER A 482 40.26 -3.00 23.05
CA SER A 482 39.46 -3.24 24.26
C SER A 482 38.29 -4.15 23.90
N ALA A 483 38.16 -5.29 24.58
CA ALA A 483 37.01 -6.18 24.46
C ALA A 483 36.31 -6.25 25.83
N GLU A 484 35.01 -5.96 25.86
CA GLU A 484 34.15 -6.21 27.01
C GLU A 484 32.99 -7.13 26.61
N ASN A 485 32.50 -7.88 27.59
CA ASN A 485 31.90 -9.19 27.38
C ASN A 485 30.71 -9.38 28.35
N PHE A 486 29.65 -10.07 27.89
CA PHE A 486 28.44 -10.45 28.66
C PHE A 486 27.52 -9.30 29.15
N SER A 487 26.20 -9.38 28.99
CA SER A 487 25.38 -10.52 29.43
C SER A 487 24.04 -10.64 28.70
N ALA A 488 23.58 -11.88 28.53
CA ALA A 488 22.23 -12.20 28.08
C ALA A 488 21.35 -12.56 29.28
N SER A 489 20.10 -12.07 29.30
CA SER A 489 19.11 -12.39 30.34
C SER A 489 17.87 -13.01 29.71
N SER A 490 17.72 -14.33 29.88
CA SER A 490 16.54 -15.10 29.49
C SER A 490 15.53 -15.12 30.64
N ALA A 491 14.34 -14.55 30.43
CA ALA A 491 13.23 -14.65 31.37
C ALA A 491 12.37 -15.88 31.06
N ALA A 492 12.44 -16.90 31.93
CA ALA A 492 11.71 -18.15 31.76
C ALA A 492 10.26 -18.08 32.28
N TYR A 493 9.33 -18.64 31.50
CA TYR A 493 7.96 -18.92 31.90
C TYR A 493 7.93 -19.93 33.06
N ARG A 494 7.07 -19.73 34.07
CA ARG A 494 6.68 -20.78 35.04
C ARG A 494 5.16 -20.89 35.14
N THR A 495 4.63 -22.03 34.74
CA THR A 495 3.23 -22.44 34.98
C THR A 495 3.15 -23.93 35.31
N ALA A 496 3.01 -24.24 36.60
CA ALA A 496 2.49 -25.47 37.20
C ALA A 496 2.25 -25.15 38.70
N GLY A 497 1.22 -25.65 39.39
CA GLY A 497 0.14 -26.54 38.99
C GLY A 497 -0.24 -27.48 40.15
N ARG A 498 -1.46 -27.35 40.68
CA ARG A 498 -2.09 -28.15 41.76
C ARG A 498 -1.51 -28.02 43.19
N ALA A 499 -2.29 -27.43 44.09
CA ALA A 499 -3.19 -28.18 44.98
C ALA A 499 -4.39 -27.28 45.33
#